data_AF-A0A1H4WHT7-F1
#
_entry.id   AF-A0A1H4WHT7-F1
#
_cell.length_a   1.000
_cell.length_b   1.000
_cell.length_c   1.000
_cell.angle_alpha   90.00
_cell.angle_beta   90.00
_cell.angle_gamma   90.00
#
_symmetry.space_group_name_H-M   'P 1'
#
loop_
_entity.id
_entity.type
_entity.pdbx_description
1 polymer ?
#
loop_
_entity_poly.entity_id
_entity_poly.type
_entity_poly.pdbx_seq_one_letter_code
_entity_poly.pdbx_strand_id
1 'polypeptide(L)'
;MSTITPFAILAVIGAVSGAVTAWLLLRRDRPAEVLTPSAPPEPVPEEVEARLLADDYTTRLAALDSFAEHADGHPDRRRQCVDEILAEFGYEWPDQPAWQAELWRRLLPHLRPGSPRFWPGMDLDFDDLVLHAVDLRGCAVGKASFAGTYFAGPVDFTGMTAAEFDFTGAQVRTDADVVRTWPRGWAPGEPEPQPWVELRER
;
A
#
# COMPACT_ATOMS: atom_id res chain seq x y z
N MET A 1 54.05 -17.83 -3.48
CA MET A 1 53.07 -17.60 -2.40
C MET A 1 52.63 -16.16 -2.53
N SER A 2 51.42 -15.95 -3.05
CA SER A 2 50.86 -14.63 -3.34
C SER A 2 50.14 -14.09 -2.10
N THR A 3 50.43 -12.85 -1.74
CA THR A 3 49.62 -12.06 -0.79
C THR A 3 49.25 -10.78 -1.51
N ILE A 4 47.97 -10.65 -1.87
CA ILE A 4 47.39 -9.45 -2.48
C ILE A 4 46.51 -8.78 -1.43
N THR A 5 46.82 -7.53 -1.14
CA THR A 5 45.89 -6.47 -0.68
C THR A 5 45.96 -5.39 -1.78
N PRO A 6 44.95 -4.51 -2.03
CA PRO A 6 43.72 -4.23 -1.27
C PRO A 6 42.43 -4.14 -2.15
N PHE A 7 41.25 -4.05 -1.55
CA PHE A 7 40.06 -3.48 -2.22
C PHE A 7 39.55 -2.28 -1.42
N ALA A 8 39.86 -1.09 -1.94
CA ALA A 8 39.16 0.13 -1.63
C ALA A 8 37.77 0.05 -2.29
N ILE A 9 36.72 0.11 -1.48
CA ILE A 9 35.35 0.25 -1.95
C ILE A 9 35.10 1.74 -2.17
N LEU A 10 35.11 2.14 -3.44
CA LEU A 10 34.69 3.45 -3.93
C LEU A 10 33.15 3.49 -3.89
N ALA A 11 32.59 4.28 -3.00
CA ALA A 11 31.17 4.65 -3.03
C ALA A 11 30.96 5.68 -4.15
N VAL A 12 30.35 5.24 -5.26
CA VAL A 12 29.86 6.14 -6.31
C VAL A 12 28.50 6.66 -5.86
N ILE A 13 28.47 7.89 -5.32
CA ILE A 13 27.24 8.66 -5.16
C ILE A 13 26.95 9.29 -6.52
N GLY A 14 26.05 8.67 -7.28
CA GLY A 14 25.58 9.14 -8.58
C GLY A 14 24.09 9.49 -8.51
N ALA A 15 23.81 10.79 -8.44
CA ALA A 15 22.55 11.49 -8.74
C ALA A 15 21.31 10.64 -9.08
N VAL A 16 20.39 10.50 -8.13
CA VAL A 16 19.02 9.99 -8.34
C VAL A 16 18.06 11.18 -8.30
N SER A 17 18.07 12.04 -9.33
CA SER A 17 17.05 13.11 -9.48
C SER A 17 16.22 12.99 -10.75
N GLY A 18 16.45 11.96 -11.59
CA GLY A 18 15.71 11.78 -12.84
C GLY A 18 14.64 10.68 -12.84
N ALA A 19 14.64 9.78 -11.85
CA ALA A 19 13.79 8.58 -11.88
C ALA A 19 12.38 8.82 -11.27
N VAL A 20 12.26 9.71 -10.29
CA VAL A 20 11.00 9.89 -9.52
C VAL A 20 9.93 10.61 -10.37
N THR A 21 10.32 11.60 -11.18
CA THR A 21 9.38 12.29 -12.09
C THR A 21 8.86 11.38 -13.19
N ALA A 22 9.64 10.39 -13.62
CA ALA A 22 9.22 9.40 -14.61
C ALA A 22 8.19 8.41 -14.02
N TRP A 23 8.32 8.06 -12.74
CA TRP A 23 7.39 7.15 -12.07
C TRP A 23 5.98 7.77 -11.88
N LEU A 24 5.91 9.05 -11.51
CA LEU A 24 4.64 9.78 -11.39
C LEU A 24 3.92 9.99 -12.74
N LEU A 25 4.67 10.07 -13.86
CA LEU A 25 4.10 10.23 -15.19
C LEU A 25 3.64 8.91 -15.83
N LEU A 26 4.23 7.77 -15.45
CA LEU A 26 3.85 6.44 -15.95
C LEU A 26 2.63 5.83 -15.24
N ARG A 27 2.23 6.34 -14.06
CA ARG A 27 1.05 5.86 -13.28
C ARG A 27 -0.31 6.25 -13.88
N ARG A 28 -0.34 7.08 -14.93
CA ARG A 28 -1.57 7.73 -15.43
C ARG A 28 -2.36 6.90 -16.46
N ASP A 29 -2.05 5.63 -16.68
CA ASP A 29 -2.88 4.74 -17.51
C ASP A 29 -3.94 4.02 -16.65
N ARG A 30 -4.95 4.79 -16.22
CA ARG A 30 -6.28 4.21 -15.97
C ARG A 30 -7.08 4.33 -17.28
N PRO A 31 -7.73 3.26 -17.79
CA PRO A 31 -8.67 3.43 -18.89
C PRO A 31 -9.77 4.38 -18.42
N ALA A 32 -9.87 5.53 -19.09
CA ALA A 32 -10.83 6.57 -18.74
C ALA A 32 -12.26 6.07 -18.96
N GLU A 33 -12.96 5.77 -17.88
CA GLU A 33 -14.43 5.82 -17.91
C GLU A 33 -14.81 7.30 -18.03
N VAL A 34 -15.34 7.66 -19.21
CA VAL A 34 -15.65 9.04 -19.58
C VAL A 34 -16.85 9.51 -18.76
N LEU A 35 -16.57 10.11 -17.61
CA LEU A 35 -17.48 11.01 -16.91
C LEU A 35 -17.00 12.45 -17.20
N THR A 36 -17.93 13.32 -17.56
CA THR A 36 -17.76 14.75 -17.89
C THR A 36 -16.64 15.43 -17.08
N PRO A 37 -15.75 16.24 -17.71
CA PRO A 37 -14.61 16.80 -17.01
C PRO A 37 -15.07 17.83 -15.98
N SER A 38 -15.05 17.41 -14.71
CA SER A 38 -14.88 18.34 -13.59
C SER A 38 -13.53 19.03 -13.77
N ALA A 39 -13.40 20.30 -13.40
CA ALA A 39 -12.12 21.00 -13.45
C ALA A 39 -11.03 20.13 -12.81
N PRO A 40 -9.81 20.06 -13.38
CA PRO A 40 -8.73 19.27 -12.78
C PRO A 40 -8.58 19.69 -11.31
N PRO A 41 -8.49 18.74 -10.37
CA PRO A 41 -8.20 19.10 -8.99
C PRO A 41 -6.93 19.96 -8.98
N GLU A 42 -6.95 21.08 -8.23
CA GLU A 42 -5.76 21.92 -8.07
C GLU A 42 -4.55 21.05 -7.72
N PRO A 43 -3.39 21.27 -8.35
CA PRO A 43 -2.20 20.48 -8.08
C PRO A 43 -1.87 20.52 -6.58
N VAL A 44 -1.39 19.40 -6.05
CA VAL A 44 -0.84 19.36 -4.69
C VAL A 44 0.29 20.39 -4.63
N PRO A 45 0.32 21.29 -3.62
CA PRO A 45 1.41 22.26 -3.51
C PRO A 45 2.78 21.56 -3.50
N GLU A 46 3.76 22.12 -4.22
CA GLU A 46 5.11 21.54 -4.37
C GLU A 46 5.78 21.24 -3.02
N GLU A 47 5.52 22.03 -1.99
CA GLU A 47 6.01 21.79 -0.63
C GLU A 47 5.44 20.52 0.01
N VAL A 48 4.18 20.18 -0.29
CA VAL A 48 3.54 18.95 0.19
C VAL A 48 4.11 17.75 -0.55
N GLU A 49 4.31 17.86 -1.87
CA GLU A 49 4.98 16.83 -2.67
C GLU A 49 6.42 16.60 -2.19
N ALA A 50 7.18 17.67 -1.94
CA ALA A 50 8.55 17.58 -1.42
C ALA A 50 8.61 16.91 -0.04
N ARG A 51 7.63 17.18 0.84
CA ARG A 51 7.54 16.52 2.16
C ARG A 51 7.11 15.06 2.04
N LEU A 52 6.21 14.77 1.11
CA LEU A 52 5.85 13.39 0.78
C LEU A 52 7.04 12.63 0.22
N LEU A 53 8.04 13.28 -0.38
CA LEU A 53 9.25 12.66 -0.90
C LEU A 53 10.44 12.66 0.07
N ALA A 54 10.27 13.14 1.32
CA ALA A 54 11.37 13.23 2.26
C ALA A 54 11.92 11.84 2.68
N ASP A 55 13.25 11.74 2.76
CA ASP A 55 13.97 10.58 3.36
C ASP A 55 13.90 10.56 4.89
N ASP A 56 13.16 11.50 5.49
CA ASP A 56 12.89 11.56 6.92
C ASP A 56 11.52 10.97 7.25
N TYR A 57 11.55 9.90 8.04
CA TYR A 57 10.38 9.13 8.48
C TYR A 57 9.27 10.02 9.07
N THR A 58 9.65 10.94 9.95
CA THR A 58 8.70 11.79 10.68
C THR A 58 8.06 12.82 9.76
N THR A 59 8.86 13.44 8.89
CA THR A 59 8.41 14.43 7.91
C THR A 59 7.42 13.82 6.94
N ARG A 60 7.68 12.61 6.48
CA ARG A 60 6.81 11.87 5.55
C ARG A 60 5.48 11.51 6.19
N LEU A 61 5.50 10.96 7.41
CA LEU A 61 4.27 10.70 8.16
C LEU A 61 3.45 11.98 8.42
N ALA A 62 4.11 13.08 8.79
CA ALA A 62 3.43 14.36 8.99
C ALA A 62 2.82 14.92 7.70
N ALA A 63 3.41 14.63 6.53
CA ALA A 63 2.85 15.00 5.24
C ALA A 63 1.58 14.20 4.92
N LEU A 64 1.59 12.88 5.14
CA LEU A 64 0.41 12.03 5.01
C LEU A 64 -0.71 12.47 5.95
N ASP A 65 -0.38 12.77 7.22
CA ASP A 65 -1.35 13.27 8.20
C ASP A 65 -1.98 14.60 7.74
N SER A 66 -1.15 15.55 7.25
CA SER A 66 -1.64 16.83 6.71
C SER A 66 -2.55 16.63 5.49
N PHE A 67 -2.25 15.65 4.63
CA PHE A 67 -3.08 15.38 3.46
C PHE A 67 -4.42 14.74 3.86
N ALA A 68 -4.41 13.79 4.78
CA ALA A 68 -5.65 13.19 5.29
C ALA A 68 -6.57 14.22 5.96
N GLU A 69 -6.01 15.12 6.76
CA GLU A 69 -6.75 16.25 7.36
C GLU A 69 -7.37 17.17 6.31
N HIS A 70 -6.65 17.46 5.22
CA HIS A 70 -7.18 18.25 4.12
C HIS A 70 -8.32 17.51 3.39
N ALA A 71 -8.16 16.21 3.13
CA ALA A 71 -9.14 15.38 2.44
C ALA A 71 -10.41 15.10 3.26
N ASP A 72 -10.36 15.19 4.60
CA ASP A 72 -11.55 15.11 5.45
C ASP A 72 -12.61 16.15 5.03
N GLY A 73 -12.17 17.38 4.71
CA GLY A 73 -13.04 18.48 4.26
C GLY A 73 -13.32 18.54 2.75
N HIS A 74 -12.62 17.75 1.93
CA HIS A 74 -12.68 17.82 0.47
C HIS A 74 -12.93 16.43 -0.13
N PRO A 75 -14.19 16.01 -0.30
CA PRO A 75 -14.53 14.67 -0.77
C PRO A 75 -13.88 14.25 -2.09
N ASP A 76 -13.66 15.20 -2.99
CA ASP A 76 -12.97 15.04 -4.27
C ASP A 76 -11.49 14.65 -4.12
N ARG A 77 -10.88 14.89 -2.95
CA ARG A 77 -9.46 14.59 -2.66
C ARG A 77 -9.24 13.27 -1.93
N ARG A 78 -10.28 12.67 -1.37
CA ARG A 78 -10.18 11.46 -0.54
C ARG A 78 -9.55 10.30 -1.29
N ARG A 79 -9.95 10.09 -2.54
CA ARG A 79 -9.37 9.04 -3.38
C ARG A 79 -7.87 9.25 -3.59
N GLN A 80 -7.48 10.49 -3.87
CA GLN A 80 -6.07 10.83 -4.05
C GLN A 80 -5.27 10.58 -2.77
N CYS A 81 -5.79 10.99 -1.61
CA CYS A 81 -5.14 10.74 -0.32
C CYS A 81 -4.94 9.23 -0.04
N VAL A 82 -5.96 8.41 -0.29
CA VAL A 82 -5.84 6.95 -0.18
C VAL A 82 -4.79 6.40 -1.15
N ASP A 83 -4.84 6.83 -2.42
CA ASP A 83 -3.90 6.38 -3.45
C ASP A 83 -2.43 6.75 -3.12
N GLU A 84 -2.18 7.86 -2.41
CA GLU A 84 -0.85 8.20 -1.90
C GLU A 84 -0.44 7.33 -0.72
N ILE A 85 -1.31 7.12 0.27
CA ILE A 85 -1.00 6.23 1.41
C ILE A 85 -0.71 4.81 0.92
N LEU A 86 -1.45 4.32 -0.07
CA LEU A 86 -1.21 3.00 -0.68
C LEU A 86 0.14 2.93 -1.40
N ALA A 87 0.53 3.98 -2.11
CA ALA A 87 1.83 4.04 -2.79
C ALA A 87 3.00 3.89 -1.81
N GLU A 88 2.87 4.45 -0.61
CA GLU A 88 3.90 4.39 0.43
C GLU A 88 4.16 2.96 0.96
N PHE A 89 3.24 2.00 0.76
CA PHE A 89 3.49 0.59 1.12
C PHE A 89 4.59 -0.05 0.27
N GLY A 90 4.79 0.44 -0.96
CA GLY A 90 5.83 -0.01 -1.87
C GLY A 90 7.19 0.64 -1.63
N TYR A 91 7.27 1.65 -0.76
CA TYR A 91 8.55 2.27 -0.42
C TYR A 91 9.32 1.39 0.56
N GLU A 92 10.60 1.13 0.25
CA GLU A 92 11.47 0.31 1.08
C GLU A 92 12.05 1.12 2.25
N TRP A 93 11.58 0.83 3.46
CA TRP A 93 12.19 1.31 4.70
C TRP A 93 12.97 0.19 5.41
N PRO A 94 13.99 0.51 6.22
CA PRO A 94 14.76 -0.51 6.95
C PRO A 94 13.93 -1.39 7.88
N ASP A 95 12.83 -0.85 8.43
CA ASP A 95 11.85 -1.60 9.24
C ASP A 95 10.48 -1.56 8.55
N GLN A 96 10.33 -2.36 7.49
CA GLN A 96 9.11 -2.45 6.69
C GLN A 96 7.86 -2.80 7.54
N PRO A 97 7.91 -3.73 8.50
CA PRO A 97 6.76 -4.00 9.38
C PRO A 97 6.31 -2.78 10.19
N ALA A 98 7.25 -2.05 10.80
CA ALA A 98 6.91 -0.84 11.57
C ALA A 98 6.34 0.26 10.66
N TRP A 99 6.91 0.42 9.46
CA TRP A 99 6.42 1.37 8.47
C TRP A 99 4.98 1.06 8.03
N GLN A 100 4.70 -0.18 7.63
CA GLN A 100 3.35 -0.58 7.24
C GLN A 100 2.34 -0.42 8.38
N ALA A 101 2.74 -0.69 9.63
CA ALA A 101 1.88 -0.46 10.79
C ALA A 101 1.46 1.02 10.91
N GLU A 102 2.36 1.95 10.63
CA GLU A 102 2.06 3.39 10.62
C GLU A 102 1.16 3.82 9.46
N LEU A 103 1.31 3.21 8.28
CA LEU A 103 0.42 3.46 7.14
C LEU A 103 -0.99 2.91 7.40
N TRP A 104 -1.10 1.68 7.92
CA TRP A 104 -2.39 1.12 8.31
C TRP A 104 -3.08 1.96 9.38
N ARG A 105 -2.34 2.44 10.39
CA ARG A 105 -2.89 3.29 11.46
C ARG A 105 -3.57 4.54 10.89
N ARG A 106 -3.08 5.06 9.78
CA ARG A 106 -3.63 6.24 9.08
C ARG A 106 -4.77 5.88 8.14
N LEU A 107 -4.66 4.77 7.42
CA LEU A 107 -5.65 4.35 6.44
C LEU A 107 -6.95 3.81 7.08
N LEU A 108 -6.85 2.99 8.12
CA LEU A 108 -7.99 2.24 8.68
C LEU A 108 -9.16 3.11 9.18
N PRO A 109 -8.96 4.27 9.83
CA PRO A 109 -10.06 5.17 10.19
C PRO A 109 -10.91 5.63 9.01
N HIS A 110 -10.36 5.66 7.80
CA HIS A 110 -11.08 6.08 6.60
C HIS A 110 -11.86 4.94 5.93
N LEU A 111 -11.57 3.68 6.29
CA LEU A 111 -12.20 2.50 5.68
C LEU A 111 -13.26 1.84 6.56
N ARG A 112 -13.35 2.20 7.84
CA ARG A 112 -14.26 1.55 8.81
C ARG A 112 -15.55 2.37 8.98
N PRO A 113 -16.74 1.86 8.62
CA PRO A 113 -18.01 2.60 8.77
C PRO A 113 -18.32 3.12 10.18
N GLY A 114 -17.79 2.47 11.22
CA GLY A 114 -17.94 2.93 12.60
C GLY A 114 -17.03 4.11 13.00
N SER A 115 -16.13 4.54 12.12
CA SER A 115 -15.25 5.68 12.34
C SER A 115 -15.92 6.99 11.93
N PRO A 116 -15.76 8.09 12.69
CA PRO A 116 -16.22 9.41 12.28
C PRO A 116 -15.49 9.95 11.05
N ARG A 117 -14.35 9.36 10.67
CA ARG A 117 -13.55 9.73 9.50
C ARG A 117 -13.78 8.82 8.29
N PHE A 118 -14.83 8.00 8.32
CA PHE A 118 -15.12 7.05 7.26
C PHE A 118 -15.37 7.74 5.90
N TRP A 119 -14.70 7.23 4.87
CA TRP A 119 -14.86 7.67 3.48
C TRP A 119 -15.47 6.52 2.65
N PRO A 120 -16.74 6.62 2.25
CA PRO A 120 -17.40 5.53 1.52
C PRO A 120 -16.85 5.36 0.11
N GLY A 121 -16.81 4.11 -0.37
CA GLY A 121 -16.47 3.79 -1.77
C GLY A 121 -14.99 3.93 -2.11
N MET A 122 -14.09 3.92 -1.12
CA MET A 122 -12.65 3.85 -1.38
C MET A 122 -12.27 2.44 -1.83
N ASP A 123 -11.44 2.30 -2.86
CA ASP A 123 -10.85 1.03 -3.28
C ASP A 123 -9.44 0.87 -2.72
N LEU A 124 -9.05 -0.37 -2.45
CA LEU A 124 -7.68 -0.75 -2.12
C LEU A 124 -7.05 -1.48 -3.29
N ASP A 125 -5.81 -1.12 -3.59
CA ASP A 125 -5.03 -1.73 -4.65
C ASP A 125 -3.59 -1.93 -4.17
N PHE A 126 -3.25 -3.19 -3.92
CA PHE A 126 -1.91 -3.63 -3.58
C PHE A 126 -1.49 -4.63 -4.66
N ASP A 127 -0.43 -4.27 -5.40
CA ASP A 127 0.08 -5.08 -6.50
C ASP A 127 1.54 -5.44 -6.22
N ASP A 128 1.86 -6.74 -6.26
CA ASP A 128 3.21 -7.28 -6.07
C ASP A 128 3.93 -6.82 -4.77
N LEU A 129 3.19 -6.66 -3.67
CA LEU A 129 3.76 -6.23 -2.38
C LEU A 129 3.94 -7.37 -1.38
N VAL A 130 4.85 -7.19 -0.43
CA VAL A 130 4.91 -8.03 0.79
C VAL A 130 4.19 -7.30 1.93
N LEU A 131 3.08 -7.85 2.41
CA LEU A 131 2.34 -7.30 3.54
C LEU A 131 2.64 -8.06 4.83
N HIS A 132 3.12 -7.33 5.85
CA HIS A 132 3.59 -7.92 7.10
C HIS A 132 2.49 -8.13 8.14
N ALA A 133 1.48 -7.28 8.18
CA ALA A 133 0.31 -7.45 9.05
C ALA A 133 -0.88 -6.70 8.44
N VAL A 134 -1.99 -7.39 8.24
CA VAL A 134 -3.20 -6.82 7.59
C VAL A 134 -4.39 -6.99 8.52
N ASP A 135 -4.96 -5.88 8.98
CA ASP A 135 -6.19 -5.85 9.80
C ASP A 135 -7.26 -5.03 9.10
N LEU A 136 -8.09 -5.70 8.29
CA LEU A 136 -9.19 -5.07 7.56
C LEU A 136 -10.55 -5.42 8.18
N ARG A 137 -10.56 -5.79 9.46
CA ARG A 137 -11.80 -6.11 10.16
C ARG A 137 -12.79 -4.97 10.10
N GLY A 138 -14.02 -5.31 9.71
CA GLY A 138 -15.13 -4.38 9.62
C GLY A 138 -14.91 -3.22 8.63
N CYS A 139 -13.92 -3.29 7.74
CA CYS A 139 -13.74 -2.29 6.70
C CYS A 139 -14.79 -2.45 5.59
N ALA A 140 -15.16 -1.34 4.95
CA ALA A 140 -16.04 -1.29 3.79
C ALA A 140 -15.38 -0.49 2.67
N VAL A 141 -15.15 -1.16 1.54
CA VAL A 141 -14.46 -0.62 0.37
C VAL A 141 -15.26 -0.91 -0.90
N GLY A 142 -14.98 -0.21 -2.00
CA GLY A 142 -15.57 -0.52 -3.30
C GLY A 142 -14.98 -1.82 -3.85
N LYS A 143 -13.71 -1.80 -4.19
CA LYS A 143 -12.89 -2.94 -4.62
C LYS A 143 -11.72 -3.15 -3.65
N ALA A 144 -11.31 -4.41 -3.47
CA ALA A 144 -10.09 -4.77 -2.74
C ALA A 144 -9.22 -5.70 -3.60
N SER A 145 -8.13 -5.16 -4.14
CA SER A 145 -7.14 -5.90 -4.92
C SER A 145 -5.87 -6.14 -4.11
N PHE A 146 -5.43 -7.39 -4.13
CA PHE A 146 -4.18 -7.90 -3.56
C PHE A 146 -3.46 -8.78 -4.59
N ALA A 147 -3.56 -8.43 -5.87
CA ALA A 147 -2.93 -9.17 -6.96
C ALA A 147 -1.42 -9.31 -6.70
N GLY A 148 -0.88 -10.50 -6.91
CA GLY A 148 0.54 -10.80 -6.69
C GLY A 148 1.07 -10.61 -5.26
N THR A 149 0.22 -10.23 -4.30
CA THR A 149 0.64 -9.82 -2.96
C THR A 149 1.02 -11.02 -2.09
N TYR A 150 2.11 -10.89 -1.34
CA TYR A 150 2.64 -11.87 -0.40
C TYR A 150 2.25 -11.49 1.04
N PHE A 151 1.38 -12.29 1.66
CA PHE A 151 0.97 -12.12 3.06
C PHE A 151 1.95 -12.82 4.01
N ALA A 152 2.93 -12.07 4.51
CA ALA A 152 3.98 -12.59 5.37
C ALA A 152 3.49 -12.86 6.81
N GLY A 153 2.71 -11.97 7.41
CA GLY A 153 2.27 -12.12 8.81
C GLY A 153 0.77 -12.29 9.00
N PRO A 154 0.20 -11.83 10.13
CA PRO A 154 -1.21 -12.03 10.44
C PRO A 154 -2.11 -11.27 9.47
N VAL A 155 -3.28 -11.84 9.21
CA VAL A 155 -4.26 -11.32 8.25
C VAL A 155 -5.66 -11.47 8.83
N ASP A 156 -6.47 -10.42 8.84
CA ASP A 156 -7.84 -10.50 9.32
C ASP A 156 -8.82 -9.72 8.46
N PHE A 157 -9.60 -10.46 7.67
CA PHE A 157 -10.70 -9.95 6.84
C PHE A 157 -12.09 -10.09 7.52
N THR A 158 -12.17 -10.37 8.83
CA THR A 158 -13.44 -10.64 9.51
C THR A 158 -14.40 -9.45 9.39
N GLY A 159 -15.56 -9.67 8.76
CA GLY A 159 -16.58 -8.65 8.56
C GLY A 159 -16.20 -7.56 7.56
N MET A 160 -15.11 -7.71 6.79
CA MET A 160 -14.81 -6.82 5.67
C MET A 160 -15.86 -6.98 4.57
N THR A 161 -16.21 -5.87 3.91
CA THR A 161 -17.10 -5.84 2.76
C THR A 161 -16.44 -5.13 1.57
N ALA A 162 -16.58 -5.73 0.39
CA ALA A 162 -16.19 -5.18 -0.89
C ALA A 162 -17.15 -5.71 -1.97
N ALA A 163 -17.33 -4.96 -3.06
CA ALA A 163 -18.06 -5.45 -4.23
C ALA A 163 -17.27 -6.55 -4.97
N GLU A 164 -15.94 -6.45 -4.94
CA GLU A 164 -15.02 -7.38 -5.57
C GLU A 164 -13.77 -7.56 -4.70
N PHE A 165 -13.33 -8.81 -4.59
CA PHE A 165 -12.02 -9.17 -4.03
C PHE A 165 -11.19 -9.80 -5.14
N ASP A 166 -9.97 -9.30 -5.34
CA ASP A 166 -9.00 -9.88 -6.26
C ASP A 166 -7.77 -10.32 -5.46
N PHE A 167 -7.47 -11.61 -5.51
CA PHE A 167 -6.27 -12.21 -4.92
C PHE A 167 -5.51 -13.03 -5.97
N THR A 168 -5.65 -12.68 -7.24
CA THR A 168 -4.98 -13.38 -8.34
C THR A 168 -3.47 -13.40 -8.13
N GLY A 169 -2.89 -14.60 -8.03
CA GLY A 169 -1.46 -14.77 -7.79
C GLY A 169 -0.99 -14.40 -6.38
N ALA A 170 -1.89 -14.05 -5.46
CA ALA A 170 -1.53 -13.74 -4.08
C ALA A 170 -1.00 -14.99 -3.37
N GLN A 171 -0.04 -14.80 -2.48
CA GLN A 171 0.64 -15.87 -1.76
C GLN A 171 0.59 -15.67 -0.25
N VAL A 172 0.55 -16.78 0.49
CA VAL A 172 0.43 -16.80 1.95
C VAL A 172 1.61 -17.57 2.53
N ARG A 173 2.25 -16.98 3.53
CA ARG A 173 3.37 -17.64 4.20
C ARG A 173 2.90 -18.75 5.15
N THR A 174 3.38 -19.98 4.95
CA THR A 174 2.94 -21.19 5.69
C THR A 174 3.83 -21.56 6.89
N ASP A 175 5.05 -21.04 6.96
CA ASP A 175 6.02 -21.33 8.02
C ASP A 175 5.89 -20.41 9.26
N ALA A 176 4.90 -19.52 9.26
CA ALA A 176 4.61 -18.60 10.36
C ALA A 176 3.42 -19.09 11.19
N ASP A 177 3.62 -19.22 12.51
CA ASP A 177 2.56 -19.51 13.48
C ASP A 177 1.74 -18.25 13.78
N VAL A 178 0.86 -17.87 12.84
CA VAL A 178 -0.01 -16.69 12.93
C VAL A 178 -1.42 -17.01 12.47
N VAL A 179 -2.40 -16.37 13.12
CA VAL A 179 -3.82 -16.50 12.75
C VAL A 179 -4.10 -15.69 11.48
N ARG A 180 -4.82 -16.31 10.55
CA ARG A 180 -5.27 -15.66 9.31
C ARG A 180 -6.74 -15.97 9.02
N THR A 181 -7.50 -14.94 8.71
CA THR A 181 -8.90 -15.04 8.29
C THR A 181 -9.06 -14.39 6.93
N TRP A 182 -9.64 -15.11 5.97
CA TRP A 182 -9.84 -14.66 4.59
C TRP A 182 -11.31 -14.31 4.31
N PRO A 183 -11.61 -13.52 3.27
CA PRO A 183 -12.97 -13.35 2.81
C PRO A 183 -13.62 -14.69 2.46
N ARG A 184 -14.94 -14.74 2.51
CA ARG A 184 -15.70 -15.94 2.15
C ARG A 184 -15.33 -16.37 0.72
N GLY A 185 -15.13 -17.67 0.53
CA GLY A 185 -14.72 -18.23 -0.76
C GLY A 185 -13.22 -18.29 -0.93
N TRP A 186 -12.41 -17.62 -0.11
CA TRP A 186 -10.95 -17.65 -0.24
C TRP A 186 -10.29 -18.50 0.83
N ALA A 187 -9.25 -19.23 0.46
CA ALA A 187 -8.40 -19.93 1.41
C ALA A 187 -7.01 -20.22 0.82
N PRO A 188 -5.99 -20.44 1.66
CA PRO A 188 -4.71 -20.96 1.19
C PRO A 188 -4.90 -22.30 0.50
N GLY A 189 -4.16 -22.52 -0.58
CA GLY A 189 -4.03 -23.83 -1.22
C GLY A 189 -3.36 -24.86 -0.32
N GLU A 190 -3.14 -26.07 -0.85
CA GLU A 190 -2.43 -27.11 -0.11
C GLU A 190 -0.97 -26.68 0.12
N PRO A 191 -0.43 -26.87 1.33
CA PRO A 191 0.98 -26.64 1.60
C PRO A 191 1.84 -27.66 0.85
N GLU A 192 2.38 -27.23 -0.29
CA GLU A 192 3.58 -27.84 -0.87
C GLU A 192 4.80 -27.51 0.03
N PRO A 193 5.94 -28.23 -0.06
CA PRO A 193 7.11 -28.04 0.82
C PRO A 193 7.82 -26.66 0.73
N GLN A 194 7.14 -25.62 0.25
CA GLN A 194 7.60 -24.25 0.18
C GLN A 194 6.94 -23.37 1.26
N PRO A 195 7.63 -22.31 1.72
CA PRO A 195 7.10 -21.44 2.75
C PRO A 195 5.95 -20.55 2.25
N TRP A 196 5.58 -20.62 0.97
CA TRP A 196 4.53 -19.82 0.36
C TRP A 196 3.54 -20.72 -0.39
N VAL A 197 2.25 -20.45 -0.21
CA VAL A 197 1.17 -21.10 -0.96
C VAL A 197 0.27 -20.05 -1.58
N GLU A 198 -0.23 -20.35 -2.77
CA GLU A 198 -1.20 -19.50 -3.47
C GLU A 198 -2.53 -19.44 -2.69
N LEU A 199 -3.14 -18.26 -2.62
CA LEU A 199 -4.51 -18.09 -2.15
C LEU A 199 -5.49 -18.41 -3.29
N ARG A 200 -6.49 -19.25 -3.02
CA ARG A 200 -7.43 -19.75 -4.03
C ARG A 200 -8.88 -19.50 -3.66
N GLU A 201 -9.69 -19.29 -4.68
CA GLU A 201 -11.14 -19.30 -4.58
C GLU A 201 -11.64 -20.76 -4.46
N ARG A 202 -12.62 -21.00 -3.59
CA ARG A 202 -13.22 -22.30 -3.23
C ARG A 202 -14.65 -22.42 -3.71
#